data_AF-A0A1X7K7D9-F1
#
_entry.id   AF-A0A1X7K7D9-F1
#
_cell.length_a   1.000
_cell.length_b   1.000
_cell.length_c   1.000
_cell.angle_alpha   90.00
_cell.angle_beta   90.00
_cell.angle_gamma   90.00
#
_symmetry.space_group_name_H-M   'P 1'
#
loop_
_entity.id
_entity.type
_entity.pdbx_description
1 polymer ?
#
loop_
_entity_poly.entity_id
_entity_poly.type
_entity_poly.pdbx_seq_one_letter_code
_entity_poly.pdbx_strand_id
1 'polypeptide(L)' 'MGLTRGERKVLWCFALIVAGYMPPVLNLANRVSPVIFGVPFILFWSGLMVPITTCLMTYAYIVRAKEDGEDR' A
#
# COMPACT_ATOMS: atom_id res chain seq x y z
N MET A 1 -13.95 21.64 -5.64
CA MET A 1 -13.01 20.71 -6.31
C MET A 1 -13.24 19.32 -5.73
N GLY A 2 -14.13 18.54 -6.37
CA GLY A 2 -14.42 17.18 -5.93
C GLY A 2 -13.53 16.21 -6.69
N LEU A 3 -12.76 15.38 -5.97
CA LEU A 3 -12.03 14.28 -6.60
C LEU A 3 -13.00 13.37 -7.35
N THR A 4 -12.65 12.98 -8.57
CA THR A 4 -13.37 11.99 -9.36
C THR A 4 -13.36 10.63 -8.64
N ARG A 5 -14.33 9.75 -8.95
CA ARG A 5 -14.44 8.42 -8.30
C ARG A 5 -13.15 7.58 -8.47
N GLY A 6 -12.46 7.74 -9.60
CA GLY A 6 -11.20 7.07 -9.86
C GLY A 6 -10.02 7.61 -9.10
N GLU A 7 -9.89 8.93 -9.00
CA GLU A 7 -8.87 9.54 -8.14
C GLU A 7 -9.03 9.09 -6.69
N ARG A 8 -10.27 8.96 -6.19
CA ARG A 8 -10.53 8.46 -4.83
C ARG A 8 -10.07 7.01 -4.64
N LYS A 9 -10.28 6.12 -5.61
CA LYS A 9 -9.82 4.72 -5.53
C LYS A 9 -8.29 4.61 -5.57
N VAL A 10 -7.65 5.37 -6.45
CA VAL A 10 -6.18 5.44 -6.52
C VAL A 10 -5.59 5.97 -5.22
N LEU A 11 -6.22 6.99 -4.61
CA LEU A 11 -5.79 7.57 -3.35
C LEU A 11 -5.91 6.57 -2.19
N TRP A 12 -6.96 5.74 -2.18
CA TRP A 12 -7.09 4.61 -1.25
C TRP A 12 -6.00 3.55 -1.45
N CYS A 13 -5.66 3.19 -2.69
CA CYS A 13 -4.54 2.30 -2.97
C CYS A 13 -3.22 2.87 -2.44
N PHE A 14 -2.98 4.17 -2.65
CA PHE A 14 -1.78 4.84 -2.16
C PHE A 14 -1.73 4.90 -0.63
N ALA A 15 -2.87 5.17 0.02
CA ALA A 15 -2.97 5.17 1.48
C ALA A 15 -2.66 3.80 2.09
N LEU A 16 -3.10 2.70 1.46
CA LEU A 16 -2.76 1.33 1.88
C LEU A 16 -1.26 1.03 1.77
N ILE A 17 -0.62 1.50 0.70
CA ILE A 17 0.83 1.35 0.52
C ILE A 17 1.57 2.10 1.64
N VAL A 18 1.22 3.37 1.88
CA VAL A 18 1.85 4.19 2.93
C VAL A 18 1.64 3.56 4.31
N ALA A 19 0.43 3.07 4.61
CA ALA A 19 0.15 2.39 5.87
C ALA A 19 0.96 1.10 6.05
N GLY A 20 1.21 0.36 4.97
CA GLY A 20 2.04 -0.84 4.97
C GLY A 20 3.53 -0.58 5.21
N TYR A 21 4.05 0.52 4.66
CA TYR A 21 5.44 0.95 4.89
C TYR A 21 5.66 1.66 6.21
N MET A 22 4.60 2.21 6.82
CA MET A 22 4.74 2.83 8.12
C MET A 22 5.13 1.79 9.18
N PRO A 23 5.78 2.24 10.27
CA PRO A 23 6.22 1.39 11.37
C PRO A 23 5.17 1.03 12.44
N PRO A 24 3.83 1.19 12.33
CA PRO A 24 2.95 0.63 13.35
C PRO A 24 3.00 -0.90 13.39
N VAL A 25 3.39 -1.58 12.31
CA VAL A 25 3.63 -3.04 12.32
C VAL A 25 4.82 -3.39 13.22
N LEU A 26 5.90 -2.61 13.16
CA LEU A 26 7.05 -2.72 14.06
C LEU A 26 6.64 -2.45 15.52
N ASN A 27 5.76 -1.49 15.74
CA ASN A 27 5.27 -1.12 17.07
C ASN A 27 4.32 -2.19 17.64
N LEU A 28 3.48 -2.81 16.81
CA LEU A 28 2.62 -3.94 17.20
C LEU A 28 3.45 -5.19 17.51
N ALA A 29 4.45 -5.50 16.68
CA ALA A 29 5.34 -6.64 16.87
C ALA A 29 6.16 -6.51 18.17
N ASN A 30 6.70 -5.31 18.45
CA ASN A 30 7.41 -5.02 19.71
C ASN A 30 6.53 -5.18 20.96
N ARG A 31 5.20 -5.12 20.83
CA ARG A 31 4.26 -5.27 21.95
C ARG A 31 3.96 -6.72 22.32
N VAL A 32 4.04 -7.64 21.35
CA VAL A 32 3.72 -9.07 21.54
C VAL A 32 4.96 -9.88 21.94
N SER A 33 6.14 -9.44 21.53
CA SER A 33 7.41 -9.98 22.03
C SER A 33 8.49 -8.89 21.98
N PRO A 34 9.23 -8.65 23.07
CA PRO A 34 10.37 -7.72 23.10
C PRO A 34 11.59 -8.30 22.35
N VAL A 35 11.35 -9.15 21.35
CA VAL A 35 12.38 -9.59 20.42
C VAL A 35 12.42 -8.50 19.36
N ILE A 36 13.51 -7.74 19.36
CA ILE A 36 13.79 -6.75 18.32
C ILE A 36 13.83 -7.53 17.01
N PHE A 37 12.71 -7.54 16.28
CA PHE A 37 12.64 -7.98 14.89
C PHE A 37 13.49 -6.99 14.09
N GLY A 38 14.80 -7.21 14.12
CA GLY A 38 15.80 -6.26 13.63
C GLY A 38 15.84 -6.19 12.12
N VAL A 39 17.02 -5.86 11.59
CA VAL A 39 17.30 -5.75 10.15
C VAL A 39 16.73 -6.89 9.29
N PRO A 40 16.76 -8.18 9.71
CA PRO A 40 16.21 -9.28 8.91
C PRO A 40 14.70 -9.18 8.66
N PHE A 41 13.92 -8.74 9.64
CA PHE A 41 12.46 -8.58 9.50
C PHE A 41 12.12 -7.37 8.63
N ILE A 42 12.87 -6.27 8.78
CA ILE A 42 12.69 -5.08 7.95
C ILE A 42 12.97 -5.42 6.48
N LEU A 43 14.02 -6.20 6.20
CA LEU A 43 14.35 -6.66 4.86
C LEU A 43 13.27 -7.61 4.30
N PHE A 44 12.79 -8.56 5.10
CA PHE A 44 11.69 -9.45 4.71
C PHE A 44 10.40 -8.67 4.40
N TRP A 45 10.01 -7.77 5.29
CA TRP A 45 8.80 -6.96 5.16
C TRP A 45 8.88 -5.99 3.97
N SER A 46 10.03 -5.33 3.79
CA SER A 46 10.28 -4.47 2.64
C SER A 46 10.25 -5.27 1.33
N GLY A 47 10.85 -6.46 1.32
CA GLY A 47 10.82 -7.37 0.18
C GLY A 47 9.40 -7.85 -0.17
N LEU A 48 8.56 -8.09 0.84
CA LEU A 48 7.15 -8.48 0.67
C LEU A 48 6.27 -7.30 0.23
N MET A 49 6.61 -6.07 0.62
CA MET A 49 5.89 -4.86 0.19
C MET A 49 6.13 -4.50 -1.28
N VAL A 50 7.30 -4.82 -1.86
CA VAL A 50 7.60 -4.57 -3.28
C VAL A 50 6.61 -5.23 -4.25
N PRO A 51 6.31 -6.54 -4.17
CA PRO A 51 5.30 -7.15 -5.04
C PRO A 51 3.88 -6.64 -4.73
N ILE A 52 3.55 -6.37 -3.45
CA ILE A 52 2.24 -5.85 -3.06
C ILE A 52 1.99 -4.47 -3.66
N THR A 53 2.96 -3.57 -3.57
CA THR A 53 2.88 -2.23 -4.17
C THR A 53 2.77 -2.31 -5.68
N THR A 54 3.52 -3.21 -6.33
CA THR A 54 3.42 -3.45 -7.77
C THR A 54 2.01 -3.89 -8.16
N CYS A 55 1.43 -4.87 -7.46
CA CYS A 55 0.05 -5.32 -7.71
C CYS A 55 -0.98 -4.20 -7.50
N LEU A 56 -0.85 -3.41 -6.42
CA LEU A 56 -1.74 -2.30 -6.13
C LEU A 56 -1.63 -1.18 -7.17
N MET A 57 -0.42 -0.88 -7.65
CA MET A 57 -0.19 0.08 -8.73
C MET A 57 -0.79 -0.40 -10.05
N THR A 58 -0.59 -1.67 -10.41
CA THR A 58 -1.22 -2.26 -11.61
C THR A 58 -2.73 -2.21 -11.51
N TYR A 59 -3.30 -2.54 -10.35
CA TYR A 59 -4.74 -2.45 -10.11
C TYR A 59 -5.25 -1.01 -10.22
N ALA A 60 -4.58 -0.06 -9.58
CA ALA A 60 -4.91 1.36 -9.65
C ALA A 60 -4.88 1.89 -11.10
N TYR A 61 -3.90 1.46 -11.89
CA TYR A 61 -3.80 1.80 -13.31
C TYR A 61 -4.97 1.22 -14.13
N ILE A 62 -5.32 -0.05 -13.92
CA ILE A 62 -6.45 -0.70 -14.60
C ILE A 62 -7.78 -0.02 -14.21
N VAL A 63 -7.97 0.30 -12.93
CA VAL A 63 -9.18 0.98 -12.45
C VAL A 63 -9.30 2.36 -13.07
N ARG A 64 -8.21 3.13 -13.11
CA ARG A 64 -8.16 4.43 -13.77
C ARG A 64 -8.46 4.32 -15.27
N ALA A 65 -7.85 3.37 -15.96
CA ALA A 65 -8.13 3.12 -17.38
C ALA A 65 -9.59 2.68 -17.61
N LYS A 66 -10.15 1.91 -16.67
CA LYS A 66 -11.58 1.61 -16.46
C LYS A 66 -12.45 2.85 -16.61
N GLU A 67 -12.26 3.75 -15.65
CA GLU A 67 -13.13 4.92 -15.47
C GLU A 67 -12.89 5.99 -16.55
N ASP A 68 -11.63 6.21 -16.99
CA ASP A 68 -11.33 7.12 -18.12
C ASP A 68 -11.88 6.61 -19.46
N GLY A 69 -12.08 5.30 -19.61
CA GLY A 69 -12.68 4.67 -20.80
C GLY A 69 -14.21 4.62 -20.79
N GLU A 70 -14.83 4.76 -19.62
CA GLU A 70 -16.29 4.74 -19.44
C GLU A 70 -16.91 6.15 -19.52
N ASP A 71 -16.08 7.20 -19.43
CA ASP A 71 -16.43 8.61 -19.66
C ASP A 71 -16.31 9.05 -21.14
N ARG A 72 -16.20 8.11 -22.10
CA ARG A 72 -16.26 8.36 -23.55
C ARG A 72 -17.45 7.66 -24.20
#